data_AF-A0A9W8N576-F1
#
_entry.id   AF-A0A9W8N576-F1
#
_cell.length_a   1.000
_cell.length_b   1.000
_cell.length_c   1.000
_cell.angle_alpha   90.00
_cell.angle_beta   90.00
_cell.angle_gamma   90.00
#
_symmetry.space_group_name_H-M   'P 1'
#
loop_
_entity.id
_entity.type
_entity.pdbx_description
1 polymer ?
#
loop_
_entity_poly.entity_id
_entity_poly.type
_entity_poly.pdbx_seq_one_letter_code
_entity_poly.pdbx_strand_id
1 'polypeptide(L)'
;MDIDNLIKSFENMHISDQPMGSRESIDTIMVDRPTSPILYTIPDDNQLGVSKVPRVISAGVPVTPGILPHDSALIRLDSYDTSREIPRLAHKLLTNYTVNRLIYDSEVALRDWLHLLEITTLPSKIASSDLAVASRLRLLDTMIAGNHGRFVSRLAHIQFLHVMESLEAIIAKDRLSGLIEPQRDHESLKNMAYLKYQQASTRPLRARQLYKLKRYCERYQTLAGPSPLFILAYTDSVDVVVKSFTSDNLTIRRVARFIEENVPRDLIHLCDRLAKIADNHIALFFN
;
A
#
# COMPACT_ATOMS: atom_id res chain seq x y z
N MET A 1 -20.15 13.84 22.26
CA MET A 1 -18.89 14.60 22.36
C MET A 1 -18.83 15.48 21.12
N ASP A 2 -18.63 16.78 21.30
CA ASP A 2 -18.56 17.75 20.18
C ASP A 2 -17.25 17.54 19.39
N ILE A 3 -17.32 17.65 18.05
CA ILE A 3 -16.16 17.51 17.15
C ILE A 3 -15.06 18.49 17.55
N ASP A 4 -15.42 19.71 17.94
CA ASP A 4 -14.44 20.70 18.36
C ASP A 4 -13.78 20.38 19.71
N ASN A 5 -14.48 19.69 20.61
CA ASN A 5 -13.90 19.24 21.88
C ASN A 5 -12.95 18.05 21.67
N LEU A 6 -13.27 17.14 20.73
CA LEU A 6 -12.37 16.07 20.32
C LEU A 6 -11.09 16.65 19.72
N ILE A 7 -11.22 17.61 18.80
CA ILE A 7 -10.05 18.17 18.12
C ILE A 7 -9.19 18.97 19.09
N LYS A 8 -9.79 19.77 19.98
CA LYS A 8 -9.04 20.41 21.07
C LYS A 8 -8.36 19.39 21.98
N SER A 9 -8.95 18.21 22.21
CA SER A 9 -8.30 17.15 22.98
C SER A 9 -7.05 16.61 22.27
N PHE A 10 -7.08 16.48 20.94
CA PHE A 10 -5.91 16.06 20.16
C PHE A 10 -4.86 17.16 20.04
N GLU A 11 -5.26 18.42 19.86
CA GLU A 11 -4.34 19.57 19.84
C GLU A 11 -3.62 19.74 21.19
N ASN A 12 -4.27 19.38 22.30
CA ASN A 12 -3.69 19.42 23.65
C ASN A 12 -3.07 18.09 24.08
N MET A 13 -3.17 17.04 23.28
CA MET A 13 -2.51 15.76 23.56
C MET A 13 -1.03 15.97 23.27
N HIS A 14 -0.27 16.38 24.28
CA HIS A 14 1.16 16.09 24.29
C HIS A 14 1.28 14.58 24.17
N ILE A 15 1.66 14.11 22.99
CA ILE A 15 1.99 12.71 22.74
C ILE A 15 3.21 12.44 23.61
N SER A 16 2.94 12.01 24.83
CA SER A 16 3.95 11.66 25.81
C SER A 16 4.83 10.57 25.22
N ASP A 17 6.15 10.79 25.25
CA ASP A 17 7.21 9.80 25.00
C ASP A 17 7.15 8.67 26.06
N GLN A 18 6.06 7.90 26.05
CA GLN A 18 5.98 6.64 26.77
C GLN A 18 6.44 5.55 25.80
N PRO A 19 7.65 4.99 25.95
CA PRO A 19 8.01 3.78 25.23
C PRO A 19 7.02 2.71 25.66
N MET A 20 6.27 2.17 24.70
CA MET A 20 5.40 1.01 24.94
C MET A 20 6.26 -0.13 25.47
N GLY A 21 6.17 -0.35 26.79
CA GLY A 21 6.62 -1.55 27.45
C GLY A 21 5.92 -2.76 26.85
N SER A 22 6.74 -3.71 26.42
CA SER A 22 6.50 -5.15 26.50
C SER A 22 5.07 -5.63 26.19
N ARG A 23 4.81 -5.93 24.91
CA ARG A 23 4.03 -7.11 24.55
C ARG A 23 5.01 -8.22 24.16
N GLU A 24 5.24 -9.09 25.14
CA GLU A 24 5.74 -10.48 25.08
C GLU A 24 6.85 -10.83 24.07
N SER A 25 8.02 -11.14 24.65
CA SER A 25 9.14 -11.83 24.02
C SER A 25 8.71 -13.03 23.17
N ILE A 26 9.10 -13.01 21.89
CA ILE A 26 9.33 -14.23 21.11
C ILE A 26 10.83 -14.32 20.85
N ASP A 27 11.58 -14.54 21.93
CA ASP A 27 12.87 -15.21 21.86
C ASP A 27 12.58 -16.69 22.14
N THR A 28 12.51 -17.50 21.08
CA THR A 28 12.91 -18.93 21.02
C THR A 28 12.56 -19.43 19.63
N ILE A 29 13.45 -19.28 18.66
CA ILE A 29 13.73 -20.37 17.71
C ILE A 29 15.25 -20.46 17.61
N MET A 30 15.77 -21.50 18.26
CA MET A 30 17.18 -21.84 18.25
C MET A 30 17.68 -22.09 16.83
N VAL A 31 18.91 -21.65 16.67
CA VAL A 31 19.89 -22.10 15.69
C VAL A 31 19.91 -23.63 15.63
N ASP A 32 19.69 -24.18 14.44
CA ASP A 32 20.47 -25.34 14.00
C ASP A 32 20.74 -25.26 12.49
N ARG A 33 22.02 -25.08 12.17
CA ARG A 33 22.56 -25.29 10.81
C ARG A 33 22.85 -26.78 10.65
N PRO A 34 22.87 -27.25 9.40
CA PRO A 34 24.12 -27.88 8.96
C PRO A 34 24.60 -27.33 7.60
N THR A 35 25.80 -26.75 7.66
CA THR A 35 27.00 -27.04 6.84
C THR A 35 26.84 -27.55 5.40
N SER A 36 26.94 -26.60 4.45
CA SER A 36 27.78 -26.62 3.22
C SER A 36 27.28 -27.42 1.97
N PRO A 37 27.94 -27.29 0.79
CA PRO A 37 27.45 -26.43 -0.30
C PRO A 37 27.24 -27.21 -1.60
N ILE A 38 26.24 -26.86 -2.42
CA ILE A 38 26.16 -27.41 -3.78
C ILE A 38 26.17 -26.28 -4.80
N LEU A 39 27.34 -26.12 -5.44
CA LEU A 39 27.49 -25.51 -6.75
C LEU A 39 26.57 -26.23 -7.73
N TYR A 40 25.71 -25.50 -8.43
CA TYR A 40 25.22 -25.95 -9.72
C TYR A 40 25.61 -24.96 -10.80
N THR A 41 26.54 -25.44 -11.61
CA THR A 41 26.99 -24.96 -12.90
C THR A 41 25.80 -24.86 -13.86
N ILE A 42 25.71 -23.76 -14.58
CA ILE A 42 24.82 -23.58 -15.74
C ILE A 42 25.43 -24.35 -16.92
N PRO A 43 24.69 -25.21 -17.63
CA PRO A 43 25.08 -25.66 -18.96
C PRO A 43 24.35 -24.87 -20.04
N ASP A 44 25.17 -24.42 -21.00
CA ASP A 44 24.81 -23.77 -22.26
C ASP A 44 23.91 -24.61 -23.17
N ASP A 45 23.17 -23.88 -24.01
CA ASP A 45 22.43 -24.33 -25.18
C ASP A 45 23.33 -24.98 -26.25
N ASN A 46 22.68 -25.78 -27.11
CA ASN A 46 23.15 -26.48 -28.33
C ASN A 46 23.80 -27.84 -28.12
N GLN A 47 23.09 -28.91 -28.49
CA GLN A 47 23.46 -29.85 -29.57
C GLN A 47 22.26 -30.76 -29.96
N LEU A 48 21.96 -30.81 -31.27
CA LEU A 48 21.53 -31.97 -32.12
C LEU A 48 20.31 -32.81 -31.67
N GLY A 49 19.32 -33.23 -32.46
CA GLY A 49 19.09 -33.28 -33.90
C GLY A 49 17.87 -34.20 -34.18
N VAL A 50 17.07 -33.85 -35.18
CA VAL A 50 16.23 -34.66 -36.10
C VAL A 50 15.76 -36.09 -35.69
N SER A 51 14.43 -36.36 -35.70
CA SER A 51 13.76 -37.36 -36.59
C SER A 51 12.34 -37.83 -36.15
N LYS A 52 11.35 -37.61 -37.06
CA LYS A 52 10.19 -38.44 -37.50
C LYS A 52 9.14 -39.06 -36.51
N VAL A 53 7.92 -38.46 -36.49
CA VAL A 53 6.54 -38.95 -36.87
C VAL A 53 6.20 -40.47 -36.64
N PRO A 54 4.99 -40.96 -36.18
CA PRO A 54 3.61 -40.53 -36.56
C PRO A 54 2.46 -40.49 -35.52
N ARG A 55 1.35 -39.88 -35.96
CA ARG A 55 -0.05 -39.92 -35.45
C ARG A 55 -0.58 -41.32 -35.12
N VAL A 56 -1.36 -41.41 -34.02
CA VAL A 56 -2.49 -42.36 -33.86
C VAL A 56 -3.67 -41.62 -33.20
N ILE A 57 -4.85 -41.78 -33.79
CA ILE A 57 -6.17 -41.33 -33.31
C ILE A 57 -6.83 -42.54 -32.63
N SER A 58 -7.43 -42.40 -31.44
CA SER A 58 -8.62 -43.21 -31.07
C SER A 58 -9.37 -42.71 -29.83
N ALA A 59 -10.67 -42.53 -30.03
CA ALA A 59 -11.85 -42.78 -29.17
C ALA A 59 -11.85 -42.48 -27.65
N GLY A 60 -12.65 -41.48 -27.27
CA GLY A 60 -13.97 -41.69 -26.64
C GLY A 60 -14.06 -42.25 -25.22
N VAL A 61 -14.32 -41.38 -24.23
CA VAL A 61 -15.04 -41.71 -22.98
C VAL A 61 -15.98 -40.54 -22.62
N PRO A 62 -17.28 -40.78 -22.34
CA PRO A 62 -18.22 -39.73 -21.95
C PRO A 62 -18.16 -39.46 -20.44
N VAL A 63 -18.15 -38.19 -20.03
CA VAL A 63 -18.21 -37.78 -18.63
C VAL A 63 -19.64 -37.33 -18.30
N THR A 64 -20.26 -38.05 -17.36
CA THR A 64 -21.54 -37.76 -16.69
C THR A 64 -21.44 -36.47 -15.86
N PRO A 65 -22.44 -35.58 -15.84
CA PRO A 65 -22.39 -34.35 -15.04
C PRO A 65 -22.81 -34.62 -13.59
N GLY A 66 -21.83 -34.55 -12.69
CA GLY A 66 -22.02 -34.55 -11.23
C GLY A 66 -22.09 -33.12 -10.68
N ILE A 67 -23.13 -32.85 -9.91
CA ILE A 67 -23.53 -31.59 -9.28
C ILE A 67 -22.64 -31.27 -8.07
N LEU A 68 -22.37 -29.96 -7.86
CA LEU A 68 -22.23 -29.17 -6.59
C LEU A 68 -21.02 -28.19 -6.63
N PRO A 69 -20.98 -27.09 -5.83
CA PRO A 69 -21.81 -25.88 -5.91
C PRO A 69 -21.00 -24.56 -5.70
N HIS A 70 -21.72 -23.43 -5.69
CA HIS A 70 -21.39 -22.11 -5.13
C HIS A 70 -20.47 -21.12 -5.88
N ASP A 71 -21.16 -20.15 -6.50
CA ASP A 71 -21.01 -18.71 -6.24
C ASP A 71 -19.58 -18.15 -6.15
N SER A 72 -18.96 -18.02 -7.32
CA SER A 72 -18.05 -16.90 -7.56
C SER A 72 -18.67 -16.06 -8.66
N ALA A 73 -19.53 -15.11 -8.27
CA ALA A 73 -20.01 -14.05 -9.14
C ALA A 73 -18.80 -13.19 -9.58
N LEU A 74 -18.09 -13.67 -10.60
CA LEU A 74 -17.13 -12.89 -11.37
C LEU A 74 -17.93 -11.76 -12.02
N ILE A 75 -17.77 -10.54 -11.49
CA ILE A 75 -18.30 -9.33 -12.11
C ILE A 75 -17.57 -9.17 -13.44
N ARG A 76 -18.18 -9.66 -14.52
CA ARG A 76 -17.78 -9.38 -15.90
C ARG A 76 -18.15 -7.95 -16.20
N LEU A 77 -17.15 -7.08 -16.18
CA LEU A 77 -17.29 -5.66 -16.54
C LEU A 77 -17.29 -5.47 -18.08
N ASP A 78 -18.19 -6.13 -18.83
CA ASP A 78 -18.37 -5.92 -20.27
C ASP A 78 -19.54 -4.93 -20.57
N SER A 79 -19.19 -3.77 -21.16
CA SER A 79 -20.06 -2.68 -21.65
C SER A 79 -21.06 -2.09 -20.65
N TYR A 80 -20.67 -1.02 -19.94
CA TYR A 80 -21.39 -0.57 -18.74
C TYR A 80 -22.13 0.76 -18.86
N ASP A 81 -23.42 0.71 -18.50
CA ASP A 81 -24.19 1.86 -18.03
C ASP A 81 -23.56 2.40 -16.73
N THR A 82 -22.57 3.27 -16.91
CA THR A 82 -21.81 3.91 -15.82
C THR A 82 -22.69 4.66 -14.82
N SER A 83 -23.93 5.01 -15.17
CA SER A 83 -24.83 5.77 -14.29
C SER A 83 -25.29 4.95 -13.08
N ARG A 84 -25.44 3.63 -13.20
CA ARG A 84 -25.98 2.78 -12.11
C ARG A 84 -24.92 2.04 -11.32
N GLU A 85 -23.76 1.82 -11.92
CA GLU A 85 -22.67 1.11 -11.24
C GLU A 85 -21.91 1.95 -10.24
N ILE A 86 -21.63 3.21 -10.57
CA ILE A 86 -20.85 4.09 -9.69
C ILE A 86 -21.55 4.25 -8.33
N PRO A 87 -22.86 4.54 -8.25
CA PRO A 87 -23.55 4.58 -6.96
C PRO A 87 -23.54 3.23 -6.23
N ARG A 88 -23.74 2.11 -6.94
CA ARG A 88 -23.72 0.76 -6.34
C ARG A 88 -22.37 0.42 -5.73
N LEU A 89 -21.29 0.68 -6.47
CA LEU A 89 -19.93 0.49 -5.98
C LEU A 89 -19.65 1.42 -4.80
N ALA A 90 -20.00 2.71 -4.90
CA ALA A 90 -19.83 3.67 -3.82
C ALA A 90 -20.52 3.22 -2.52
N HIS A 91 -21.79 2.80 -2.60
CA HIS A 91 -22.52 2.28 -1.44
C HIS A 91 -21.92 0.99 -0.87
N LYS A 92 -21.36 0.11 -1.72
CA LYS A 92 -20.66 -1.10 -1.27
C LYS A 92 -19.34 -0.77 -0.57
N LEU A 93 -18.66 0.28 -1.03
CA LEU A 93 -17.38 0.71 -0.51
C LEU A 93 -17.53 1.44 0.81
N LEU A 94 -18.55 2.27 0.98
CA LEU A 94 -18.78 3.00 2.20
C LEU A 94 -19.35 2.10 3.29
N THR A 95 -18.79 2.19 4.48
CA THR A 95 -19.40 1.62 5.67
C THR A 95 -20.61 2.51 6.02
N ASN A 96 -21.63 1.94 6.66
CA ASN A 96 -22.70 2.72 7.30
C ASN A 96 -22.17 3.43 8.57
N TYR A 97 -21.00 4.07 8.50
CA TYR A 97 -20.42 4.85 9.58
C TYR A 97 -21.27 6.09 9.80
N THR A 98 -21.82 6.22 11.00
CA THR A 98 -22.27 7.52 11.48
C THR A 98 -21.05 8.33 11.88
N VAL A 99 -21.12 9.66 11.76
CA VAL A 99 -20.05 10.57 12.22
C VAL A 99 -19.63 10.25 13.67
N ASN A 100 -20.59 9.87 14.51
CA ASN A 100 -20.35 9.45 15.90
C ASN A 100 -19.42 8.23 16.04
N ARG A 101 -19.53 7.25 15.14
CA ARG A 101 -18.67 6.07 15.19
C ARG A 101 -17.28 6.37 14.66
N LEU A 102 -17.15 7.25 13.66
CA LEU A 102 -15.84 7.73 13.23
C LEU A 102 -15.15 8.55 14.34
N ILE A 103 -15.89 9.38 15.06
CA ILE A 103 -15.36 10.10 16.24
C ILE A 103 -14.78 9.11 17.26
N TYR A 104 -15.48 8.01 17.53
CA TYR A 104 -15.00 6.97 18.45
C TYR A 104 -13.72 6.29 17.94
N ASP A 105 -13.65 5.95 16.65
CA ASP A 105 -12.50 5.27 16.05
C ASP A 105 -11.34 6.24 15.70
N SER A 106 -11.57 7.55 15.76
CA SER A 106 -10.62 8.58 15.28
C SER A 106 -9.34 8.67 16.10
N GLU A 107 -9.38 8.41 17.41
CA GLU A 107 -8.18 8.44 18.25
C GLU A 107 -7.22 7.31 17.87
N VAL A 108 -7.74 6.09 17.75
CA VAL A 108 -6.96 4.93 17.33
C VAL A 108 -6.41 5.17 15.93
N ALA A 109 -7.25 5.69 15.03
CA ALA A 109 -6.83 5.95 13.66
C ALA A 109 -5.75 7.03 13.54
N LEU A 110 -5.88 8.13 14.31
CA LEU A 110 -4.87 9.19 14.35
C LEU A 110 -3.56 8.65 14.93
N ARG A 111 -3.62 7.87 16.00
CA ARG A 111 -2.45 7.24 16.62
C ARG A 111 -1.73 6.30 15.66
N ASP A 112 -2.48 5.44 14.97
CA ASP A 112 -1.93 4.52 13.97
C ASP A 112 -1.29 5.27 12.80
N TRP A 113 -1.93 6.37 12.36
CA TRP A 113 -1.38 7.22 11.30
C TRP A 113 -0.09 7.92 11.74
N LEU A 114 -0.07 8.53 12.93
CA LEU A 114 1.12 9.15 13.52
C LEU A 114 2.27 8.16 13.64
N HIS A 115 2.01 6.98 14.22
CA HIS A 115 3.03 5.95 14.36
C HIS A 115 3.60 5.51 13.01
N LEU A 116 2.73 5.29 12.02
CA LEU A 116 3.16 4.98 10.66
C LEU A 116 4.04 6.10 10.07
N LEU A 117 3.66 7.37 10.25
CA LEU A 117 4.44 8.50 9.77
C LEU A 117 5.80 8.60 10.46
N GLU A 118 5.87 8.47 11.79
CA GLU A 118 7.11 8.57 12.58
C GLU A 118 8.17 7.58 12.11
N ILE A 119 7.76 6.33 11.87
CA ILE A 119 8.68 5.24 11.53
C ILE A 119 8.99 5.14 10.03
N THR A 120 8.25 5.84 9.16
CA THR A 120 8.43 5.72 7.69
C THR A 120 8.84 7.01 6.99
N THR A 121 8.52 8.19 7.55
CA THR A 121 8.85 9.49 6.93
C THR A 121 10.37 9.67 6.83
N LEU A 122 10.86 10.17 5.71
CA LEU A 122 12.30 10.40 5.53
C LEU A 122 12.67 11.82 5.97
N PRO A 123 13.64 12.01 6.90
CA PRO A 123 14.11 13.35 7.25
C PRO A 123 14.70 14.08 6.03
N SER A 124 14.42 15.37 5.86
CA SER A 124 14.86 16.15 4.69
C SER A 124 16.38 16.30 4.53
N LYS A 125 17.13 16.07 5.62
CA LYS A 125 18.59 16.17 5.67
C LYS A 125 19.30 14.81 5.56
N ILE A 126 18.55 13.71 5.49
CA ILE A 126 19.14 12.38 5.36
C ILE A 126 19.76 12.20 3.98
N ALA A 127 20.89 11.50 3.89
CA ALA A 127 21.43 11.05 2.61
C ALA A 127 20.64 9.83 2.12
N SER A 128 20.43 9.70 0.81
CA SER A 128 19.72 8.56 0.22
C SER A 128 20.47 7.23 0.40
N SER A 129 21.77 7.27 0.69
CA SER A 129 22.61 6.10 0.99
C SER A 129 22.59 5.68 2.46
N ASP A 130 21.95 6.46 3.34
CA ASP A 130 21.86 6.18 4.77
C ASP A 130 21.10 4.87 5.04
N LEU A 131 21.62 4.05 5.95
CA LEU A 131 21.02 2.77 6.34
C LEU A 131 19.60 2.94 6.94
N ALA A 132 19.32 4.08 7.55
CA ALA A 132 17.99 4.41 8.06
C ALA A 132 16.96 4.54 6.93
N VAL A 133 17.35 4.99 5.72
CA VAL A 133 16.44 5.00 4.55
C VAL A 133 15.98 3.59 4.23
N ALA A 134 16.91 2.64 4.10
CA ALA A 134 16.58 1.25 3.81
C ALA A 134 15.72 0.62 4.93
N SER A 135 16.02 0.94 6.19
CA SER A 135 15.25 0.47 7.35
C SER A 135 13.81 0.97 7.33
N ARG A 136 13.60 2.27 7.06
CA ARG A 136 12.26 2.89 6.96
C ARG A 136 11.45 2.32 5.79
N LEU A 137 12.09 2.12 4.63
CA LEU A 137 11.45 1.48 3.47
C LEU A 137 11.03 0.03 3.77
N ARG A 138 11.83 -0.71 4.54
CA ARG A 138 11.49 -2.06 4.98
C ARG A 138 10.31 -2.08 5.95
N LEU A 139 10.25 -1.14 6.90
CA LEU A 139 9.11 -1.00 7.80
C LEU A 139 7.83 -0.66 7.02
N LEU A 140 7.93 0.20 6.01
CA LEU A 140 6.80 0.51 5.13
C LEU A 140 6.32 -0.72 4.35
N ASP A 141 7.25 -1.55 3.86
CA ASP A 141 6.95 -2.82 3.18
C ASP A 141 6.18 -3.80 4.09
N THR A 142 6.54 -3.92 5.37
CA THR A 142 5.84 -4.79 6.32
C THR A 142 4.44 -4.27 6.69
N MET A 143 4.27 -2.94 6.74
CA MET A 143 2.96 -2.30 6.96
C MET A 143 2.03 -2.53 5.76
N ILE A 144 2.54 -2.38 4.55
CA ILE A 144 1.82 -2.68 3.29
C ILE A 144 1.39 -4.14 3.24
N ALA A 145 2.23 -5.07 3.70
CA ALA A 145 1.92 -6.51 3.74
C ALA A 145 0.70 -6.85 4.62
N GLY A 146 0.27 -5.95 5.50
CA GLY A 146 -0.97 -6.07 6.27
C GLY A 146 -0.82 -6.74 7.64
N ASN A 147 0.41 -6.91 8.12
CA ASN A 147 0.69 -7.54 9.42
C ASN A 147 0.16 -6.72 10.62
N HIS A 148 -0.16 -5.45 10.41
CA HIS A 148 -0.58 -4.49 11.43
C HIS A 148 -2.07 -4.12 11.31
N GLY A 149 -2.84 -4.92 10.58
CA GLY A 149 -4.26 -4.70 10.33
C GLY A 149 -4.57 -3.99 9.00
N ARG A 150 -5.82 -4.12 8.57
CA ARG A 150 -6.27 -3.62 7.25
C ARG A 150 -6.19 -2.10 7.15
N PHE A 151 -6.62 -1.39 8.19
CA PHE A 151 -6.60 0.08 8.20
C PHE A 151 -5.18 0.63 8.02
N VAL A 152 -4.24 0.18 8.85
CA VAL A 152 -2.81 0.54 8.76
C VAL A 152 -2.24 0.19 7.39
N SER A 153 -2.58 -0.98 6.85
CA SER A 153 -2.15 -1.37 5.50
C SER A 153 -2.62 -0.38 4.43
N ARG A 154 -3.87 0.08 4.48
CA ARG A 154 -4.39 1.07 3.52
C ARG A 154 -3.67 2.41 3.65
N LEU A 155 -3.44 2.88 4.88
CA LEU A 155 -2.65 4.08 5.15
C LEU A 155 -1.20 3.94 4.65
N ALA A 156 -0.60 2.77 4.83
CA ALA A 156 0.77 2.48 4.36
C ALA A 156 0.87 2.54 2.83
N HIS A 157 -0.17 2.15 2.09
CA HIS A 157 -0.19 2.33 0.63
C HIS A 157 -0.22 3.81 0.23
N ILE A 158 -0.89 4.67 1.00
CA ILE A 158 -0.90 6.12 0.76
C ILE A 158 0.48 6.70 1.10
N GLN A 159 0.99 6.37 2.28
CA GLN A 159 2.31 6.81 2.74
C GLN A 159 3.45 6.36 1.84
N PHE A 160 3.30 5.20 1.18
CA PHE A 160 4.23 4.76 0.15
C PHE A 160 4.47 5.83 -0.92
N LEU A 161 3.43 6.45 -1.46
CA LEU A 161 3.61 7.46 -2.51
C LEU A 161 4.37 8.68 -1.98
N HIS A 162 4.04 9.15 -0.78
CA HIS A 162 4.73 10.28 -0.14
C HIS A 162 6.20 9.99 0.16
N VAL A 163 6.51 8.78 0.64
CA VAL A 163 7.89 8.34 0.88
C VAL A 163 8.67 8.24 -0.43
N MET A 164 8.06 7.73 -1.50
CA MET A 164 8.71 7.66 -2.81
C MET A 164 9.01 9.05 -3.38
N GLU A 165 8.06 9.99 -3.30
CA GLU A 165 8.26 11.39 -3.70
C GLU A 165 9.37 12.07 -2.88
N SER A 166 9.37 11.86 -1.57
CA SER A 166 10.41 12.37 -0.67
C SER A 166 11.79 11.80 -1.01
N LEU A 167 11.86 10.50 -1.30
CA LEU A 167 13.10 9.83 -1.69
C LEU A 167 13.60 10.35 -3.05
N GLU A 168 12.72 10.59 -4.02
CA GLU A 168 13.08 11.22 -5.29
C GLU A 168 13.72 12.60 -5.06
N ALA A 169 13.16 13.42 -4.17
CA ALA A 169 13.72 14.73 -3.82
C ALA A 169 15.08 14.63 -3.09
N ILE A 170 15.24 13.67 -2.19
CA ILE A 170 16.52 13.42 -1.50
C ILE A 170 17.59 12.99 -2.51
N ILE A 171 17.28 12.04 -3.41
CA ILE A 171 18.21 11.60 -4.47
C ILE A 171 18.58 12.77 -5.39
N ALA A 172 17.63 13.63 -5.72
CA ALA A 172 17.90 14.83 -6.51
C ALA A 172 18.93 15.74 -5.81
N LYS A 173 18.74 15.98 -4.52
CA LYS A 173 19.65 16.79 -3.69
C LYS A 173 21.04 16.16 -3.57
N ASP A 174 21.12 14.84 -3.35
CA ASP A 174 22.39 14.11 -3.27
C ASP A 174 23.16 14.20 -4.60
N ARG A 175 22.46 14.06 -5.73
CA ARG A 175 23.04 14.20 -7.07
C ARG A 175 23.56 15.62 -7.32
N LEU A 176 22.78 16.64 -6.95
CA LEU A 176 23.22 18.04 -7.06
C LEU A 176 24.44 18.34 -6.19
N SER A 177 24.55 17.67 -5.04
CA SER A 177 25.67 17.84 -4.10
C SER A 177 26.89 16.99 -4.46
N GLY A 178 26.85 16.23 -5.56
CA GLY A 178 27.94 15.34 -5.97
C GLY A 178 28.10 14.08 -5.12
N LEU A 179 27.15 13.76 -4.24
CA LEU A 179 27.16 12.53 -3.42
C LEU A 179 26.78 11.29 -4.23
N ILE A 180 26.10 11.47 -5.36
CA ILE A 180 25.77 10.42 -6.32
C ILE A 180 26.30 10.85 -7.67
N GLU A 181 27.18 10.03 -8.26
CA GLU A 181 27.61 10.25 -9.62
C GLU A 181 26.43 10.09 -10.59
N PRO A 182 26.26 10.98 -11.57
CA PRO A 182 25.31 10.77 -12.64
C PRO A 182 25.73 9.50 -13.40
N GLN A 183 24.93 8.42 -13.30
CA GLN A 183 25.18 7.23 -14.08
C GLN A 183 25.14 7.53 -15.59
N ARG A 184 25.91 6.74 -16.35
CA ARG A 184 26.07 6.88 -17.82
C ARG A 184 24.75 6.78 -18.58
N ASP A 185 23.81 6.01 -18.04
CA ASP A 185 22.43 5.99 -18.51
C ASP A 185 21.63 6.93 -17.60
N HIS A 186 20.86 7.84 -18.20
CA HIS A 186 20.01 8.81 -17.52
C HIS A 186 18.89 8.14 -16.69
N GLU A 187 19.25 7.38 -15.67
CA GLU A 187 18.29 6.73 -14.80
C GLU A 187 17.49 7.82 -14.08
N SER A 188 16.17 7.78 -14.26
CA SER A 188 15.28 8.76 -13.66
C SER A 188 15.35 8.66 -12.13
N LEU A 189 15.18 9.79 -11.43
CA LEU A 189 15.08 9.84 -9.97
C LEU A 189 14.07 8.83 -9.42
N LYS A 190 12.95 8.71 -10.13
CA LYS A 190 11.91 7.72 -9.89
C LYS A 190 12.44 6.29 -9.94
N ASN A 191 13.12 5.90 -11.01
CA ASN A 191 13.68 4.54 -11.12
C ASN A 191 14.66 4.25 -9.98
N MET A 192 15.55 5.19 -9.66
CA MET A 192 16.47 5.05 -8.53
C MET A 192 15.73 4.86 -7.19
N ALA A 193 14.67 5.63 -6.94
CA ALA A 193 13.86 5.48 -5.73
C ALA A 193 13.21 4.09 -5.67
N TYR A 194 12.59 3.63 -6.78
CA TYR A 194 11.96 2.30 -6.84
C TYR A 194 12.96 1.16 -6.72
N LEU A 195 14.18 1.31 -7.26
CA LEU A 195 15.26 0.35 -7.07
C LEU A 195 15.69 0.26 -5.60
N LYS A 196 15.85 1.41 -4.92
CA LYS A 196 16.16 1.43 -3.48
C LYS A 196 15.06 0.74 -2.68
N TYR A 197 13.79 1.00 -2.98
CA TYR A 197 12.68 0.27 -2.35
C TYR A 197 12.73 -1.23 -2.64
N GLN A 198 12.98 -1.64 -3.88
CA GLN A 198 13.11 -3.06 -4.26
C GLN A 198 14.25 -3.76 -3.51
N GLN A 199 15.38 -3.06 -3.31
CA GLN A 199 16.53 -3.56 -2.54
C GLN A 199 16.24 -3.64 -1.03
N ALA A 200 15.41 -2.72 -0.50
CA ALA A 200 15.04 -2.68 0.91
C ALA A 200 13.89 -3.64 1.28
N SER A 201 13.04 -3.98 0.30
CA SER A 201 11.86 -4.83 0.50
C SER A 201 12.24 -6.20 1.04
N THR A 202 11.37 -6.74 1.90
CA THR A 202 11.56 -8.06 2.52
C THR A 202 11.46 -9.20 1.52
N ARG A 203 10.91 -8.93 0.32
CA ARG A 203 10.71 -9.90 -0.74
C ARG A 203 11.29 -9.36 -2.04
N PRO A 204 11.90 -10.22 -2.88
CA PRO A 204 12.36 -9.79 -4.20
C PRO A 204 11.15 -9.42 -5.07
N LEU A 205 10.90 -8.12 -5.23
CA LEU A 205 9.82 -7.61 -6.06
C LEU A 205 10.29 -7.52 -7.52
N ARG A 206 9.62 -8.25 -8.41
CA ARG A 206 9.78 -8.10 -9.86
C ARG A 206 9.13 -6.79 -10.32
N ALA A 207 9.56 -6.26 -11.48
CA ALA A 207 8.99 -5.04 -12.08
C ALA A 207 7.45 -5.07 -12.16
N ARG A 208 6.85 -6.22 -12.53
CA ARG A 208 5.39 -6.39 -12.56
C ARG A 208 4.72 -6.24 -11.19
N GLN A 209 5.39 -6.65 -10.11
CA GLN A 209 4.87 -6.51 -8.74
C GLN A 209 4.96 -5.06 -8.27
N LEU A 210 6.06 -4.36 -8.59
CA LEU A 210 6.18 -2.91 -8.32
C LEU A 210 5.12 -2.11 -9.07
N TYR A 211 4.83 -2.45 -10.33
CA TYR A 211 3.76 -1.80 -11.08
C TYR A 211 2.38 -2.02 -10.44
N LYS A 212 2.10 -3.24 -9.97
CA LYS A 212 0.85 -3.53 -9.25
C LYS A 212 0.77 -2.75 -7.93
N LEU A 213 1.85 -2.73 -7.16
CA LEU A 213 1.93 -1.98 -5.91
C LEU A 213 1.64 -0.50 -6.15
N LYS A 214 2.36 0.13 -7.09
CA LYS A 214 2.13 1.53 -7.48
C LYS A 214 0.67 1.79 -7.85
N ARG A 215 0.08 0.92 -8.68
CA ARG A 215 -1.34 1.03 -9.05
C ARG A 215 -2.27 0.94 -7.84
N TYR A 216 -2.00 0.07 -6.88
CA TYR A 216 -2.81 -0.04 -5.66
C TYR A 216 -2.67 1.20 -4.78
N CYS A 217 -1.44 1.69 -4.60
CA CYS A 217 -1.16 2.92 -3.86
C CYS A 217 -1.91 4.12 -4.47
N GLU A 218 -1.83 4.31 -5.79
CA GLU A 218 -2.54 5.39 -6.49
C GLU A 218 -4.05 5.33 -6.30
N ARG A 219 -4.62 4.12 -6.24
CA ARG A 219 -6.07 3.92 -6.02
C ARG A 219 -6.48 4.21 -4.60
N TYR A 220 -5.71 3.76 -3.62
CA TYR A 220 -5.96 4.11 -2.22
C TYR A 220 -5.86 5.62 -2.03
N GLN A 221 -4.85 6.28 -2.61
CA GLN A 221 -4.72 7.74 -2.57
C GLN A 221 -5.91 8.44 -3.24
N THR A 222 -6.35 7.95 -4.41
CA THR A 222 -7.53 8.47 -5.10
C THR A 222 -8.79 8.35 -4.23
N LEU A 223 -8.97 7.24 -3.52
CA LEU A 223 -10.13 7.00 -2.66
C LEU A 223 -10.04 7.77 -1.33
N ALA A 224 -8.84 7.98 -0.80
CA ALA A 224 -8.65 8.83 0.37
C ALA A 224 -9.02 10.30 0.10
N GLY A 225 -8.98 10.72 -1.17
CA GLY A 225 -9.43 12.04 -1.57
C GLY A 225 -8.62 13.13 -0.86
N PRO A 226 -9.25 14.09 -0.15
CA PRO A 226 -8.54 15.20 0.48
C PRO A 226 -7.76 14.82 1.75
N SER A 227 -8.00 13.65 2.36
CA SER A 227 -7.30 13.26 3.60
C SER A 227 -7.03 11.76 3.65
N PRO A 228 -5.80 11.31 4.01
CA PRO A 228 -5.49 9.89 4.21
C PRO A 228 -6.44 9.19 5.18
N LEU A 229 -6.89 9.90 6.22
CA LEU A 229 -7.79 9.37 7.25
C LEU A 229 -9.23 9.17 6.76
N PHE A 230 -9.60 9.74 5.62
CA PHE A 230 -10.88 9.43 4.98
C PHE A 230 -11.01 7.94 4.64
N ILE A 231 -9.88 7.23 4.56
CA ILE A 231 -9.88 5.79 4.29
C ILE A 231 -10.61 4.96 5.38
N LEU A 232 -10.82 5.53 6.58
CA LEU A 232 -11.63 4.95 7.66
C LEU A 232 -13.10 4.76 7.26
N ALA A 233 -13.62 5.57 6.35
CA ALA A 233 -15.01 5.51 5.92
C ALA A 233 -15.31 4.28 5.03
N TYR A 234 -14.29 3.50 4.67
CA TYR A 234 -14.43 2.37 3.76
C TYR A 234 -14.52 0.99 4.44
N THR A 235 -15.42 0.16 3.92
CA THR A 235 -15.53 -1.27 4.23
C THR A 235 -14.34 -2.06 3.67
N ASP A 236 -14.28 -3.34 4.04
CA ASP A 236 -13.32 -4.30 3.49
C ASP A 236 -13.48 -4.56 1.98
N SER A 237 -14.62 -4.20 1.40
CA SER A 237 -14.83 -4.30 -0.05
C SER A 237 -13.86 -3.41 -0.83
N VAL A 238 -13.32 -2.35 -0.21
CA VAL A 238 -12.35 -1.45 -0.85
C VAL A 238 -11.09 -2.19 -1.26
N ASP A 239 -10.63 -3.16 -0.46
CA ASP A 239 -9.40 -3.89 -0.75
C ASP A 239 -9.57 -4.76 -2.00
N VAL A 240 -10.76 -5.33 -2.18
CA VAL A 240 -11.12 -6.12 -3.37
C VAL A 240 -11.18 -5.24 -4.61
N VAL A 241 -11.81 -4.07 -4.51
CA VAL A 241 -11.95 -3.13 -5.63
C VAL A 241 -10.61 -2.54 -6.04
N VAL A 242 -9.77 -2.14 -5.07
CA VAL A 242 -8.44 -1.58 -5.34
C VAL A 242 -7.53 -2.63 -6.00
N LYS A 243 -7.58 -3.88 -5.53
CA LYS A 243 -6.75 -4.98 -6.05
C LYS A 243 -7.30 -5.62 -7.32
N SER A 244 -8.53 -5.30 -7.71
CA SER A 244 -9.15 -5.84 -8.93
C SER A 244 -8.46 -5.29 -10.19
N PHE A 245 -8.14 -6.21 -11.11
CA PHE A 245 -7.65 -5.85 -12.44
C PHE A 245 -8.75 -5.30 -13.36
N THR A 246 -10.02 -5.62 -13.07
CA THR A 246 -11.17 -5.25 -13.90
C THR A 246 -11.65 -3.82 -13.66
N SER A 247 -11.44 -3.29 -12.46
CA SER A 247 -11.67 -1.87 -12.22
C SER A 247 -10.54 -1.08 -12.89
N ASP A 248 -10.84 -0.16 -13.79
CA ASP A 248 -9.85 0.77 -14.33
C ASP A 248 -9.67 1.99 -13.39
N ASN A 249 -8.59 2.77 -13.57
CA ASN A 249 -8.34 3.92 -12.70
C ASN A 249 -9.39 5.03 -12.89
N LEU A 250 -10.04 5.09 -14.05
CA LEU A 250 -11.12 6.05 -14.31
C LEU A 250 -12.36 5.74 -13.48
N THR A 251 -12.75 4.47 -13.37
CA THR A 251 -13.86 4.03 -12.52
C THR A 251 -13.57 4.34 -11.06
N ILE A 252 -12.36 4.06 -10.57
CA ILE A 252 -11.97 4.41 -9.19
C ILE A 252 -12.11 5.92 -8.94
N ARG A 253 -11.65 6.77 -9.87
CA ARG A 253 -11.81 8.24 -9.76
C ARG A 253 -13.27 8.68 -9.75
N ARG A 254 -14.11 8.07 -10.59
CA ARG A 254 -15.56 8.36 -10.63
C ARG A 254 -16.25 7.95 -9.33
N VAL A 255 -15.88 6.79 -8.78
CA VAL A 255 -16.38 6.32 -7.48
C VAL A 255 -15.92 7.24 -6.35
N ALA A 256 -14.64 7.61 -6.30
CA ALA A 256 -14.10 8.53 -5.30
C ALA A 256 -14.87 9.87 -5.32
N ARG A 257 -15.02 10.48 -6.50
CA ARG A 257 -15.78 11.73 -6.66
C ARG A 257 -17.22 11.58 -6.21
N PHE A 258 -17.91 10.51 -6.62
CA PHE A 258 -19.29 10.27 -6.20
C PHE A 258 -19.40 10.16 -4.68
N ILE A 259 -18.44 9.48 -4.03
CA ILE A 259 -18.39 9.38 -2.58
C ILE A 259 -18.18 10.75 -1.94
N GLU A 260 -17.19 11.53 -2.39
CA GLU A 260 -16.91 12.87 -1.88
C GLU A 260 -18.12 13.80 -1.98
N GLU A 261 -18.90 13.70 -3.08
CA GLU A 261 -20.09 14.52 -3.32
C GLU A 261 -21.29 14.12 -2.43
N ASN A 262 -21.35 12.87 -1.95
CA ASN A 262 -22.52 12.31 -1.25
C ASN A 262 -22.29 12.05 0.25
N VAL A 263 -21.06 12.18 0.74
CA VAL A 263 -20.72 12.01 2.16
C VAL A 263 -20.88 13.34 2.92
N PRO A 264 -21.28 13.32 4.21
CA PRO A 264 -21.37 14.55 5.00
C PRO A 264 -20.06 15.34 5.03
N ARG A 265 -20.12 16.65 4.78
CA ARG A 265 -18.93 17.52 4.75
C ARG A 265 -18.17 17.53 6.07
N ASP A 266 -18.88 17.43 7.19
CA ASP A 266 -18.28 17.37 8.53
C ASP A 266 -17.33 16.18 8.67
N LEU A 267 -17.61 15.06 7.99
CA LEU A 267 -16.72 13.89 7.98
C LEU A 267 -15.41 14.21 7.27
N ILE A 268 -15.49 14.84 6.10
CA ILE A 268 -14.34 15.25 5.30
C ILE A 268 -13.48 16.23 6.10
N HIS A 269 -14.11 17.24 6.71
CA HIS A 269 -13.42 18.24 7.51
C HIS A 269 -12.75 17.65 8.77
N LEU A 270 -13.40 16.70 9.45
CA LEU A 270 -12.79 16.00 10.58
C LEU A 270 -11.54 15.21 10.15
N CYS A 271 -11.64 14.41 9.09
CA CYS A 271 -10.51 13.65 8.56
C CYS A 271 -9.35 14.57 8.14
N ASP A 272 -9.65 15.70 7.48
CA ASP A 272 -8.65 16.70 7.07
C ASP A 272 -7.96 17.36 8.28
N ARG A 273 -8.72 17.77 9.31
CA ARG A 273 -8.14 18.34 10.54
C ARG A 273 -7.23 17.35 11.26
N LEU A 274 -7.65 16.10 11.40
CA LEU A 274 -6.85 15.06 12.06
C LEU A 274 -5.56 14.76 11.27
N ALA A 275 -5.63 14.71 9.94
CA ALA A 275 -4.44 14.51 9.11
C ALA A 275 -3.45 15.68 9.28
N LYS A 276 -3.94 16.93 9.28
CA LYS A 276 -3.10 18.12 9.52
C LYS A 276 -2.43 18.13 10.89
N ILE A 277 -3.11 17.65 11.94
CA ILE A 277 -2.49 17.49 13.26
C ILE A 277 -1.30 16.53 13.18
N ALA A 278 -1.47 15.40 12.48
CA ALA A 278 -0.38 14.44 12.28
C ALA A 278 0.77 15.03 11.46
N ASP A 279 0.47 15.72 10.37
CA ASP A 279 1.50 16.34 9.51
C ASP A 279 2.29 17.42 10.28
N ASN A 280 1.62 18.25 11.08
CA ASN A 280 2.26 19.25 11.91
C ASN A 280 3.17 18.62 12.97
N HIS A 281 2.73 17.53 13.61
CA HIS A 281 3.54 16.81 14.57
C HIS A 281 4.83 16.27 13.92
N ILE A 282 4.70 15.66 12.75
CA ILE A 282 5.84 15.10 12.01
C ILE A 282 6.79 16.19 11.51
N ALA A 283 6.26 17.34 11.08
CA ALA A 283 7.08 18.48 10.71
C ALA A 283 7.92 19.01 11.89
N LEU A 284 7.37 19.00 13.12
CA LEU A 284 8.13 19.38 14.31
C LEU A 284 9.17 18.32 14.71
N PHE A 285 8.86 17.04 14.47
CA PHE A 285 9.75 15.93 14.83
C PHE A 285 11.03 15.86 13.95
N PHE A 286 10.94 16.26 12.68
CA PHE A 286 12.04 16.11 11.70
C PHE A 286 12.76 17.40 11.28
N ASN A 287 12.33 18.58 11.76
CA ASN A 287 12.98 19.87 11.48
C ASN A 287 14.03 20.24 12.53
#